data_AF-A0A545TX79-F1
#
_entry.id   AF-A0A545TX79-F1
#
_cell.length_a   1.000
_cell.length_b   1.000
_cell.length_c   1.000
_cell.angle_alpha   90.00
_cell.angle_beta   90.00
_cell.angle_gamma   90.00
#
_symmetry.space_group_name_H-M   'P 1'
#
loop_
_entity.id
_entity.type
_entity.pdbx_description
1 polymer ?
#
loop_
_entity_poly.entity_id
_entity_poly.type
_entity_poly.pdbx_seq_one_letter_code
_entity_poly.pdbx_strand_id
1 'polypeptide(L)'
;MISSLSEVRIAAGNNADLCAAIMGAQGLRFARDRSTFHSLDAPPPYYPQVVTLQPNVSAQHLMNIRDSLEAGLQISSIKDSFADLDYAALGMVVLFQASWIWHDGGYEKIPEAWRQIREPAELAAWYSAWCTAGSPPIR
;
A
#
# COMPACT_ATOMS: atom_id res chain seq x y z
N MET A 1 14.70 -16.73 1.84
CA MET A 1 15.83 -15.78 1.93
C MET A 1 15.39 -14.67 2.87
N ILE A 2 16.14 -14.38 3.93
CA ILE A 2 15.79 -13.28 4.84
C ILE A 2 16.25 -11.99 4.17
N SER A 3 15.31 -11.09 3.84
CA SER A 3 15.66 -9.79 3.27
C SER A 3 16.46 -8.95 4.26
N SER A 4 17.47 -8.24 3.79
CA SER A 4 18.19 -7.26 4.60
C SER A 4 17.25 -6.10 4.98
N LEU A 5 17.57 -5.39 6.08
CA LEU A 5 16.77 -4.23 6.50
C LEU A 5 16.69 -3.16 5.39
N SER A 6 17.75 -3.00 4.58
CA SER A 6 17.73 -2.12 3.40
C SER A 6 16.73 -2.58 2.34
N GLU A 7 16.68 -3.87 2.03
CA GLU A 7 15.73 -4.43 1.06
C GLU A 7 14.29 -4.28 1.54
N VAL A 8 14.03 -4.54 2.83
CA VAL A 8 12.70 -4.35 3.43
C VAL A 8 12.25 -2.89 3.32
N ARG A 9 13.15 -1.94 3.55
CA ARG A 9 12.85 -0.51 3.40
C ARG A 9 12.52 -0.12 1.97
N ILE A 10 13.27 -0.66 1.00
CA ILE A 10 13.00 -0.44 -0.42
C ILE A 10 11.63 -1.04 -0.78
N ALA A 11 11.35 -2.27 -0.35
CA ALA A 11 10.08 -2.93 -0.63
C ALA A 11 8.88 -2.20 0.02
N ALA A 12 9.03 -1.74 1.27
CA ALA A 12 8.05 -0.90 1.95
C ALA A 12 7.80 0.42 1.21
N GLY A 13 8.88 1.06 0.74
CA GLY A 13 8.83 2.26 -0.10
C GLY A 13 8.07 2.02 -1.41
N ASN A 14 8.43 0.98 -2.16
CA ASN A 14 7.75 0.61 -3.41
C ASN A 14 6.27 0.33 -3.20
N ASN A 15 5.90 -0.34 -2.11
CA ASN A 15 4.50 -0.55 -1.76
C ASN A 15 3.78 0.77 -1.46
N ALA A 16 4.42 1.69 -0.72
CA ALA A 16 3.83 3.00 -0.46
C ALA A 16 3.70 3.85 -1.73
N ASP A 17 4.65 3.76 -2.67
CA ASP A 17 4.56 4.42 -3.98
C ASP A 17 3.37 3.90 -4.79
N LEU A 18 3.12 2.58 -4.76
CA LEU A 18 1.92 2.01 -5.37
C LEU A 18 0.64 2.52 -4.70
N CYS A 19 0.60 2.59 -3.36
CA CYS A 19 -0.55 3.15 -2.64
C CYS A 19 -0.79 4.62 -3.01
N ALA A 20 0.26 5.44 -3.06
CA ALA A 20 0.21 6.84 -3.45
C ALA A 20 -0.29 7.02 -4.90
N ALA A 21 0.19 6.20 -5.83
CA ALA A 21 -0.23 6.25 -7.23
C ALA A 21 -1.73 5.93 -7.38
N ILE A 22 -2.22 4.93 -6.64
CA ILE A 22 -3.64 4.52 -6.67
C ILE A 22 -4.53 5.60 -6.07
N MET A 23 -4.15 6.17 -4.92
CA MET A 23 -4.86 7.30 -4.31
C MET A 23 -4.90 8.50 -5.25
N GLY A 24 -3.75 8.87 -5.82
CA GLY A 24 -3.64 9.98 -6.75
C GLY A 24 -4.48 9.80 -8.02
N ALA A 25 -4.54 8.58 -8.56
CA ALA A 25 -5.38 8.25 -9.71
C ALA A 25 -6.88 8.44 -9.44
N GLN A 26 -7.30 8.35 -8.17
CA GLN A 26 -8.69 8.60 -7.72
C GLN A 26 -8.92 10.01 -7.18
N GLY A 27 -7.91 10.88 -7.18
CA GLY A 27 -8.00 12.20 -6.56
C GLY A 27 -8.10 12.19 -5.03
N LEU A 28 -7.74 11.07 -4.39
CA LEU A 28 -7.73 10.92 -2.93
C LEU A 28 -6.45 11.49 -2.32
N ARG A 29 -6.61 12.08 -1.13
CA ARG A 29 -5.54 12.69 -0.35
C ARG A 29 -4.81 11.63 0.48
N PHE A 30 -3.49 11.81 0.58
CA PHE A 30 -2.61 11.01 1.42
C PHE A 30 -1.45 11.88 1.91
N ALA A 31 -0.78 11.44 2.95
CA ALA A 31 0.47 12.04 3.42
C ALA A 31 1.55 10.98 3.56
N ARG A 32 2.80 11.44 3.51
CA ARG A 32 3.97 10.60 3.69
C ARG A 32 5.04 11.38 4.44
N ASP A 33 5.57 10.75 5.47
CA ASP A 33 6.74 11.20 6.20
C ASP A 33 7.85 10.13 6.11
N ARG A 34 8.89 10.27 6.93
CA ARG A 34 10.02 9.32 6.96
C ARG A 34 9.63 7.94 7.50
N SER A 35 8.61 7.86 8.34
CA SER A 35 8.20 6.69 9.12
C SER A 35 6.98 6.01 8.55
N THR A 36 6.09 6.72 7.86
CA THR A 36 4.80 6.22 7.40
C THR A 36 4.35 6.85 6.08
N PHE A 37 3.61 6.06 5.31
CA PHE A 37 2.61 6.56 4.37
C PHE A 37 1.23 6.36 5.02
N HIS A 38 0.31 7.31 4.86
CA HIS A 38 -1.06 7.12 5.29
C HIS A 38 -2.08 7.88 4.43
N SER A 39 -3.27 7.30 4.26
CA SER A 39 -4.39 7.94 3.58
C SER A 39 -5.04 8.97 4.50
N LEU A 40 -5.45 10.12 3.93
CA LEU A 40 -6.23 11.14 4.64
C LEU A 40 -7.73 10.99 4.35
N ASP A 41 -8.05 10.37 3.22
CA ASP A 41 -9.41 9.97 2.82
C ASP A 41 -9.55 8.44 2.94
N ALA A 42 -10.78 7.93 2.75
CA ALA A 42 -11.03 6.49 2.77
C ALA A 42 -10.30 5.78 1.60
N PRO A 43 -9.43 4.79 1.87
CA PRO A 43 -8.70 4.08 0.81
C PRO A 43 -9.64 3.22 -0.04
N PRO A 44 -9.26 2.95 -1.31
CA PRO A 44 -9.94 1.95 -2.12
C PRO A 44 -9.83 0.54 -1.50
N PRO A 45 -10.71 -0.40 -1.88
CA PRO A 45 -10.61 -1.79 -1.42
C PRO A 45 -9.21 -2.38 -1.61
N TYR A 46 -8.75 -3.15 -0.62
CA TYR A 46 -7.43 -3.82 -0.55
C TYR A 46 -6.21 -2.92 -0.35
N TYR A 47 -6.38 -1.60 -0.23
CA TYR A 47 -5.28 -0.70 0.12
C TYR A 47 -5.32 -0.36 1.62
N PRO A 48 -4.19 -0.47 2.33
CA PRO A 48 -4.15 -0.16 3.76
C PRO A 48 -4.26 1.35 3.98
N GLN A 49 -4.81 1.77 5.12
CA GLN A 49 -4.80 3.17 5.51
C GLN A 49 -3.40 3.66 5.89
N VAL A 50 -2.58 2.80 6.50
CA VAL A 50 -1.21 3.14 6.90
C VAL A 50 -0.23 2.07 6.43
N VAL A 51 0.96 2.49 6.00
CA VAL A 51 2.11 1.63 5.70
C VAL A 51 3.30 2.12 6.53
N THR A 52 3.92 1.24 7.33
CA THR A 52 5.17 1.59 8.03
C THR A 52 6.35 1.57 7.05
N LEU A 53 7.22 2.57 7.13
CA LEU A 53 8.41 2.77 6.28
C LEU A 53 9.73 2.65 7.07
N GLN A 54 9.62 2.58 8.40
CA GLN A 54 10.72 2.37 9.33
C GLN A 54 10.34 1.25 10.30
N PRO A 55 11.33 0.51 10.83
CA PRO A 55 11.11 -0.33 12.01
C PRO A 55 10.86 0.55 13.24
N ASN A 56 10.23 -0.03 14.25
CA ASN A 56 9.97 0.59 15.56
C ASN A 56 9.18 1.91 15.46
N VAL A 57 8.20 2.00 14.56
CA VAL A 57 7.28 3.14 14.55
C VAL A 57 6.47 3.11 15.84
N SER A 58 6.50 4.22 16.60
CA SER A 58 5.86 4.26 17.91
C SER A 58 4.34 4.26 17.80
N ALA A 59 3.67 3.64 18.79
CA ALA A 59 2.21 3.69 18.88
C ALA A 59 1.70 5.14 18.95
N GLN A 60 2.44 6.03 19.64
CA GLN A 60 2.10 7.46 19.69
C GLN A 60 2.12 8.12 18.31
N HIS A 61 3.08 7.78 17.44
CA HIS A 61 3.12 8.29 16.07
C HIS A 61 1.88 7.86 15.29
N LEU A 62 1.48 6.59 15.41
CA LEU A 62 0.27 6.06 14.76
C LEU A 62 -1.01 6.68 15.34
N MET A 63 -1.05 6.97 16.64
CA MET A 63 -2.16 7.70 17.27
C MET A 63 -2.23 9.14 16.77
N ASN A 64 -1.11 9.83 16.58
CA ASN A 64 -1.12 11.20 16.04
C ASN A 64 -1.64 11.24 14.59
N ILE A 65 -1.39 10.20 13.78
CA ILE A 65 -1.98 10.08 12.44
C ILE A 65 -3.50 9.99 12.51
N ARG A 66 -4.04 9.28 13.51
CA ARG A 66 -5.49 9.19 13.71
C ARG A 66 -6.13 10.57 13.89
N ASP A 67 -5.44 11.46 14.59
CA ASP A 67 -5.93 12.82 14.86
C ASP A 67 -5.87 13.73 13.62
N SER A 68 -5.09 13.35 12.59
CA SER A 68 -4.99 14.11 11.33
C SER A 68 -5.97 13.62 10.24
N LEU A 69 -6.73 12.56 10.48
CA LEU A 69 -7.71 12.04 9.51
C LEU A 69 -8.94 12.95 9.42
N GLU A 70 -9.68 12.85 8.32
CA GLU A 70 -10.99 13.50 8.21
C GLU A 70 -11.93 13.07 9.36
N ALA A 71 -12.77 13.99 9.82
CA ALA A 71 -13.70 13.74 10.91
C ALA A 71 -14.56 12.50 10.64
N GLY A 72 -14.48 11.51 11.52
CA GLY A 72 -15.22 10.24 11.41
C GLY A 72 -14.43 9.09 10.79
N LEU A 73 -13.27 9.34 10.18
CA LEU A 73 -12.35 8.28 9.77
C LEU A 73 -11.56 7.76 10.98
N GLN A 74 -11.41 6.44 11.03
CA GLN A 74 -10.55 5.76 11.99
C GLN A 74 -9.58 4.86 11.23
N ILE A 75 -8.36 4.74 11.74
CA ILE A 75 -7.38 3.78 11.24
C ILE A 75 -7.95 2.37 11.43
N SER A 76 -8.39 1.76 10.32
CA SER A 76 -8.96 0.41 10.32
C SER A 76 -7.98 -0.67 9.84
N SER A 77 -6.89 -0.26 9.18
CA SER A 77 -5.90 -1.18 8.63
C SER A 77 -4.51 -0.55 8.61
N ILE A 78 -3.52 -1.32 9.04
CA ILE A 78 -2.11 -0.97 8.98
C ILE A 78 -1.38 -2.11 8.28
N LYS A 79 -0.58 -1.79 7.28
CA LYS A 79 0.46 -2.67 6.77
C LYS A 79 1.73 -2.42 7.57
N ASP A 80 1.99 -3.31 8.52
CA ASP A 80 3.27 -3.35 9.22
C ASP A 80 4.32 -4.02 8.32
N SER A 81 5.17 -3.21 7.70
CA SER A 81 6.21 -3.64 6.77
C SER A 81 7.37 -4.39 7.45
N PHE A 82 7.52 -4.25 8.77
CA PHE A 82 8.64 -4.78 9.55
C PHE A 82 8.23 -5.83 10.57
N ALA A 83 6.91 -6.03 10.76
CA ALA A 83 6.31 -6.98 11.69
C ALA A 83 6.78 -6.78 13.14
N ASP A 84 6.95 -5.52 13.55
CA ASP A 84 7.50 -5.11 14.84
C ASP A 84 6.61 -4.16 15.66
N LEU A 85 5.37 -3.90 15.20
CA LEU A 85 4.42 -3.12 15.98
C LEU A 85 3.86 -3.89 17.17
N ASP A 86 3.61 -3.17 18.27
CA ASP A 86 2.81 -3.67 19.39
C ASP A 86 1.31 -3.57 19.04
N TYR A 87 0.77 -4.64 18.45
CA TYR A 87 -0.63 -4.68 18.04
C TYR A 87 -1.60 -4.55 19.22
N ALA A 88 -1.22 -5.05 20.41
CA ALA A 88 -2.05 -4.97 21.60
C ALA A 88 -2.19 -3.52 22.08
N ALA A 89 -1.09 -2.77 22.10
CA ALA A 89 -1.11 -1.34 22.42
C ALA A 89 -1.92 -0.50 21.43
N LEU A 90 -2.04 -0.96 20.18
CA LEU A 90 -2.85 -0.33 19.14
C LEU A 90 -4.33 -0.79 19.16
N GLY A 91 -4.68 -1.79 19.97
CA GLY A 91 -6.01 -2.41 19.94
C GLY A 91 -6.33 -3.08 18.59
N MET A 92 -5.30 -3.53 17.87
CA MET A 92 -5.43 -4.15 16.55
C MET A 92 -5.11 -5.65 16.63
N VAL A 93 -5.61 -6.39 15.64
CA VAL A 93 -5.33 -7.81 15.46
C VAL A 93 -4.66 -8.03 14.10
N VAL A 94 -3.79 -9.03 14.01
CA VAL A 94 -3.16 -9.42 12.75
C VAL A 94 -4.20 -10.13 11.87
N LEU A 95 -4.48 -9.59 10.69
CA LEU A 95 -5.38 -10.22 9.71
C LEU A 95 -4.68 -11.37 8.98
N PHE A 96 -3.43 -11.15 8.57
CA PHE A 96 -2.57 -12.15 7.93
C PHE A 96 -1.11 -11.69 8.01
N GLN A 97 -0.19 -12.62 7.74
CA GLN A 97 1.24 -12.35 7.63
C GLN A 97 1.71 -12.63 6.20
N ALA A 98 2.75 -11.91 5.78
CA ALA A 98 3.35 -12.07 4.45
C ALA A 98 4.86 -11.79 4.52
N SER A 99 5.56 -12.14 3.45
CA SER A 99 6.99 -11.83 3.28
C SER A 99 7.20 -10.99 2.04
N TRP A 100 8.24 -10.14 2.08
CA TRP A 100 8.63 -9.38 0.91
C TRP A 100 9.21 -10.29 -0.17
N ILE A 101 8.89 -9.97 -1.42
CA ILE A 101 9.51 -10.57 -2.59
C ILE A 101 10.59 -9.61 -3.06
N TRP A 102 11.80 -10.13 -3.20
CA TRP A 102 12.94 -9.37 -3.70
C TRP A 102 13.30 -9.83 -5.11
N HIS A 103 13.65 -8.88 -5.96
CA HIS A 103 14.19 -9.11 -7.29
C HIS A 103 15.39 -8.18 -7.45
N ASP A 104 16.56 -8.73 -7.79
CA ASP A 104 17.86 -8.00 -7.84
C ASP A 104 17.92 -6.87 -8.88
N GLY A 105 16.81 -6.66 -9.60
CA GLY A 105 16.72 -5.76 -10.74
C GLY A 105 17.38 -6.37 -11.97
N GLY A 106 16.83 -6.09 -13.14
CA GLY A 106 17.35 -6.64 -14.38
C GLY A 106 16.43 -6.31 -15.56
N TYR A 107 16.99 -6.32 -16.76
CA TYR A 107 16.19 -6.27 -17.97
C TYR A 107 15.83 -7.71 -18.36
N GLU A 108 14.55 -8.03 -18.27
CA GLU A 108 14.00 -9.23 -18.89
C GLU A 108 13.25 -8.85 -20.16
N LYS A 109 13.37 -9.68 -21.20
CA LYS A 109 12.58 -9.50 -22.42
C LYS A 109 11.10 -9.68 -22.04
N ILE A 110 10.30 -8.65 -22.29
CA ILE A 110 8.84 -8.72 -22.12
C ILE A 110 8.32 -9.88 -22.98
N PRO A 111 7.52 -10.82 -22.42
CA PRO A 111 6.94 -11.91 -23.19
C PRO A 111 6.15 -11.39 -24.40
N GLU A 112 6.23 -12.06 -25.55
CA GLU A 112 5.59 -11.59 -26.79
C GLU A 112 4.06 -11.47 -26.69
N ALA A 113 3.45 -12.20 -25.76
CA ALA A 113 2.03 -12.12 -25.47
C ALA A 113 1.64 -10.87 -24.63
N TRP A 114 2.60 -10.18 -24.02
CA TRP A 114 2.35 -9.02 -23.19
C TRP A 114 2.40 -7.75 -24.04
N ARG A 115 1.43 -6.87 -23.80
CA ARG A 115 1.32 -5.58 -24.48
C ARG A 115 1.12 -4.48 -23.46
N GLN A 116 1.90 -3.41 -23.60
CA GLN A 116 1.69 -2.20 -22.80
C GLN A 116 0.41 -1.51 -23.27
N ILE A 117 -0.49 -1.24 -22.32
CA ILE A 117 -1.67 -0.38 -22.54
C ILE A 117 -1.18 1.05 -22.69
N ARG A 118 -1.59 1.71 -23.78
CA ARG A 118 -1.19 3.11 -24.06
C ARG A 118 -2.38 4.04 -24.24
N GLU A 119 -3.52 3.49 -24.65
CA GLU A 119 -4.71 4.28 -24.92
C GLU A 119 -5.77 4.14 -23.81
N PRO A 120 -6.52 5.22 -23.49
CA PRO A 120 -7.58 5.17 -22.48
C PRO A 120 -8.63 4.08 -22.75
N ALA A 121 -8.98 3.84 -24.01
CA ALA A 121 -9.95 2.81 -24.38
C ALA A 121 -9.46 1.38 -24.07
N GLU A 122 -8.16 1.13 -24.20
CA GLU A 122 -7.54 -0.15 -23.86
C GLU A 122 -7.51 -0.36 -22.35
N LEU A 123 -7.24 0.70 -21.59
CA LEU A 123 -7.32 0.67 -20.13
C LEU A 123 -8.75 0.37 -19.66
N ALA A 124 -9.74 1.02 -20.27
CA ALA A 124 -11.15 0.78 -19.95
C ALA A 124 -11.57 -0.67 -20.24
N ALA A 125 -11.13 -1.24 -21.36
CA ALA A 125 -11.41 -2.63 -21.70
C ALA A 125 -10.74 -3.61 -20.70
N TRP A 126 -9.48 -3.38 -20.35
CA TRP A 126 -8.78 -4.16 -19.33
C TRP A 126 -9.49 -4.08 -17.97
N TYR A 127 -9.85 -2.88 -17.55
CA TYR A 127 -10.54 -2.65 -16.28
C TYR A 127 -11.90 -3.35 -16.22
N SER A 128 -12.68 -3.30 -17.31
CA SER A 128 -13.95 -4.02 -17.41
C SER A 128 -13.77 -5.54 -17.29
N ALA A 129 -12.76 -6.11 -17.96
CA ALA A 129 -12.44 -7.53 -17.85
C ALA A 129 -12.01 -7.91 -16.42
N TRP A 130 -11.18 -7.07 -15.78
CA TRP A 130 -10.73 -7.25 -14.40
C TRP A 130 -11.89 -7.25 -13.39
N CYS A 131 -12.84 -6.33 -13.53
CA CYS A 131 -14.06 -6.30 -12.73
C CYS A 131 -14.94 -7.53 -12.96
N THR A 132 -15.09 -7.97 -14.21
CA THR A 132 -15.90 -9.15 -14.56
C THR A 132 -15.33 -10.44 -13.98
N ALA A 133 -14.01 -10.49 -13.76
CA ALA A 133 -13.34 -11.60 -13.07
C ALA A 133 -13.54 -11.61 -11.53
N GLY A 134 -14.38 -10.71 -10.99
CA GLY A 134 -14.75 -10.67 -9.57
C GLY A 134 -13.94 -9.69 -8.73
N SER A 135 -13.10 -8.87 -9.35
CA SER A 135 -12.35 -7.83 -8.63
C SER A 135 -13.24 -6.60 -8.34
N PRO A 136 -13.12 -5.97 -7.17
CA PRO A 136 -13.92 -4.81 -6.83
C PRO A 136 -13.53 -3.61 -7.69
N PRO A 137 -14.50 -2.79 -8.12
CA PRO A 137 -14.19 -1.60 -8.90
C PRO A 137 -13.36 -0.61 -8.08
N ILE A 138 -12.26 -0.15 -8.69
CA ILE A 138 -11.49 1.04 -8.30
C ILE A 138 -12.33 2.24 -8.78
N ARG A 139 -13.03 2.92 -7.87
CA ARG A 139 -13.88 4.08 -8.22
C ARG A 139 -13.07 5.32 -8.56
#